data_AF-A0A950XWB4-F1
#
_entry.id   AF-A0A950XWB4-F1
#
_cell.length_a   1.000
_cell.length_b   1.000
_cell.length_c   1.000
_cell.angle_alpha   90.00
_cell.angle_beta   90.00
_cell.angle_gamma   90.00
#
_symmetry.space_group_name_H-M   'P 1'
#
loop_
_entity.id
_entity.type
_entity.pdbx_description
1 polymer ?
#
loop_
_entity_poly.entity_id
_entity_poly.type
_entity_poly.pdbx_seq_one_letter_code
_entity_poly.pdbx_strand_id
1 'polypeptide(L)'
;MSVSISGLAAPARKLFDIIVNEAYHGPLRPKAEGVATPPEILEACGLDVGEFYDLLRSLQDAGLIRVSNAYPFEEITLTPEAEEAARARS
;
A
#
# COMPACT_ATOMS: atom_id res chain seq x y z
N MET A 1 -19.56 -2.16 -0.60
CA MET A 1 -18.96 -1.53 -1.80
C MET A 1 -17.89 -2.50 -2.28
N SER A 2 -17.96 -3.01 -3.51
CA SER A 2 -16.95 -3.95 -4.02
C SER A 2 -15.67 -3.19 -4.34
N VAL A 3 -14.60 -3.45 -3.58
CA VAL A 3 -13.27 -2.89 -3.86
C VAL A 3 -12.67 -3.65 -5.04
N SER A 4 -12.42 -2.96 -6.15
CA SER A 4 -11.99 -3.58 -7.42
C SER A 4 -10.65 -3.03 -7.89
N ILE A 5 -9.57 -3.78 -7.61
CA ILE A 5 -8.20 -3.45 -8.06
C ILE A 5 -8.07 -3.41 -9.60
N SER A 6 -8.92 -4.15 -10.32
CA SER A 6 -8.89 -4.26 -11.79
C SER A 6 -9.19 -2.94 -12.52
N GLY A 7 -9.83 -1.97 -11.85
CA GLY A 7 -10.13 -0.64 -12.40
C GLY A 7 -8.98 0.35 -12.32
N LEU A 8 -7.87 -0.02 -11.66
CA LEU A 8 -6.73 0.87 -11.46
C LEU A 8 -5.70 0.81 -12.59
N ALA A 9 -5.01 1.92 -12.80
CA ALA A 9 -3.84 1.99 -13.67
C ALA A 9 -2.78 0.95 -13.26
N ALA A 10 -2.04 0.42 -14.23
CA ALA A 10 -1.02 -0.61 -13.96
C ALA A 10 0.01 -0.21 -12.89
N PRO A 11 0.51 1.05 -12.83
CA PRO A 11 1.41 1.47 -11.77
C PRO A 11 0.80 1.41 -10.36
N ALA A 12 -0.48 1.79 -10.21
CA ALA A 12 -1.18 1.72 -8.93
C ALA A 12 -1.37 0.28 -8.46
N ARG A 13 -1.71 -0.64 -9.39
CA ARG A 13 -1.81 -2.08 -9.09
C ARG A 13 -0.47 -2.65 -8.63
N LYS A 14 0.62 -2.29 -9.31
CA LYS A 14 1.97 -2.70 -8.93
C LYS A 14 2.36 -2.15 -7.55
N LEU A 15 2.04 -0.89 -7.27
CA LEU A 15 2.28 -0.28 -5.96
C LEU A 15 1.50 -1.01 -4.86
N PHE A 16 0.25 -1.39 -5.12
CA PHE A 16 -0.55 -2.16 -4.17
C PHE A 16 0.09 -3.52 -3.84
N ASP A 17 0.56 -4.26 -4.85
CA ASP A 17 1.23 -5.54 -4.61
C ASP A 17 2.51 -5.37 -3.76
N ILE A 18 3.26 -4.26 -3.96
CA ILE A 18 4.41 -3.91 -3.12
C ILE A 18 3.97 -3.59 -1.69
N ILE A 19 2.91 -2.81 -1.49
CA ILE A 19 2.38 -2.49 -0.16
C ILE A 19 1.96 -3.76 0.58
N VAL A 20 1.29 -4.70 -0.09
CA VAL A 20 0.94 -6.01 0.48
C VAL A 20 2.20 -6.76 0.89
N ASN A 21 3.19 -6.83 0.00
CA ASN A 21 4.45 -7.48 0.31
C ASN A 21 5.12 -6.84 1.54
N GLU A 22 5.21 -5.51 1.60
CA GLU A 22 5.88 -4.85 2.72
C GLU A 22 5.10 -4.95 4.03
N ALA A 23 3.77 -4.99 3.97
CA ALA A 23 2.92 -5.11 5.15
C ALA A 23 3.02 -6.48 5.85
N TYR A 24 3.27 -7.56 5.09
CA TYR A 24 3.25 -8.94 5.62
C TYR A 24 4.56 -9.72 5.44
N HIS A 25 5.45 -9.27 4.57
CA HIS A 25 6.70 -9.96 4.19
C HIS A 25 7.94 -9.04 4.12
N GLY A 26 7.79 -7.74 4.41
CA GLY A 26 8.84 -6.72 4.25
C GLY A 26 9.89 -6.63 5.38
N PRO A 27 11.12 -6.15 5.13
CA PRO A 27 12.23 -6.10 6.09
C PRO A 27 12.59 -4.70 6.69
N LEU A 28 13.51 -4.72 7.67
CA LEU A 28 14.42 -3.70 8.26
C LEU A 28 14.08 -3.04 9.61
N ARG A 29 12.82 -2.77 10.00
CA ARG A 29 12.52 -2.22 11.34
C ARG A 29 11.39 -2.96 12.05
N PRO A 30 11.45 -3.08 13.40
CA PRO A 30 10.31 -3.59 14.16
C PRO A 30 9.08 -2.72 13.89
N LYS A 31 8.06 -3.31 13.28
CA LYS A 31 6.77 -2.68 13.00
C LYS A 31 5.64 -3.66 13.29
N ALA A 32 4.43 -3.13 13.45
CA ALA A 32 3.25 -3.97 13.60
C ALA A 32 2.98 -4.74 12.30
N GLU A 33 2.52 -5.98 12.45
CA GLU A 33 2.07 -6.79 11.31
C GLU A 33 0.94 -6.06 10.57
N GLY A 34 0.96 -6.12 9.23
CA GLY A 34 -0.02 -5.44 8.38
C GLY A 34 0.26 -3.94 8.16
N VAL A 35 1.40 -3.42 8.65
CA VAL A 35 1.82 -2.03 8.45
C VAL A 35 2.98 -1.96 7.46
N ALA A 36 2.87 -1.08 6.47
CA ALA A 36 3.96 -0.66 5.61
C ALA A 36 4.26 0.83 5.84
N THR A 37 5.51 1.24 5.66
CA THR A 37 5.90 2.66 5.79
C THR A 37 6.33 3.24 4.43
N PRO A 38 6.10 4.54 4.15
CA PRO A 38 6.52 5.15 2.89
C PRO A 38 8.00 4.93 2.54
N PRO A 39 8.97 5.02 3.48
CA PRO A 39 10.38 4.75 3.16
C PRO A 39 10.63 3.35 2.62
N GLU A 40 10.04 2.32 3.24
CA GLU A 40 10.18 0.92 2.80
C GLU A 40 9.59 0.72 1.40
N ILE A 41 8.41 1.28 1.15
CA ILE A 41 7.74 1.16 -0.14
C ILE A 41 8.49 1.92 -1.23
N LEU A 42 8.97 3.14 -0.94
CA LEU A 42 9.78 3.94 -1.86
C LEU A 42 11.08 3.20 -2.24
N GLU A 43 11.76 2.59 -1.27
CA GLU A 43 12.95 1.75 -1.50
C GLU A 43 12.63 0.55 -2.41
N ALA A 44 11.49 -0.11 -2.19
CA ALA A 44 11.08 -1.27 -2.98
C ALA A 44 10.59 -0.94 -4.41
N CYS A 45 9.95 0.22 -4.61
CA CYS A 45 9.36 0.59 -5.90
C CYS A 45 10.27 1.44 -6.80
N GLY A 46 11.23 2.16 -6.23
CA GLY A 46 12.14 3.05 -6.95
C GLY A 46 11.46 4.22 -7.67
N LEU A 47 10.26 4.60 -7.23
CA LEU A 47 9.49 5.72 -7.79
C LEU A 47 10.03 7.06 -7.31
N ASP A 48 9.77 8.12 -8.09
CA ASP A 48 9.87 9.47 -7.57
C ASP A 48 8.85 9.70 -6.43
N VAL A 49 9.19 10.58 -5.49
CA VAL A 49 8.35 10.88 -4.32
C VAL A 49 6.97 11.40 -4.75
N GLY A 50 6.91 12.27 -5.76
CA GLY A 50 5.64 12.80 -6.27
C GLY A 50 4.78 11.71 -6.89
N GLU A 51 5.36 10.90 -7.77
CA GLU A 51 4.66 9.77 -8.40
C GLU A 51 4.16 8.76 -7.36
N PHE A 52 4.95 8.50 -6.32
CA PHE A 52 4.56 7.64 -5.22
C PHE A 52 3.29 8.16 -4.51
N TYR A 53 3.25 9.45 -4.13
CA TYR A 53 2.09 10.01 -3.44
C TYR A 53 0.84 10.11 -4.33
N ASP A 54 1.00 10.32 -5.63
CA ASP A 54 -0.13 10.31 -6.57
C ASP A 54 -0.75 8.92 -6.70
N LEU A 55 0.08 7.87 -6.76
CA LEU A 55 -0.39 6.49 -6.75
C LEU A 55 -0.96 6.09 -5.40
N LEU A 56 -0.36 6.53 -4.30
CA LEU A 56 -0.86 6.30 -2.94
C LEU A 56 -2.26 6.92 -2.76
N ARG A 57 -2.47 8.13 -3.27
CA ARG A 57 -3.78 8.78 -3.29
C ARG A 57 -4.78 7.98 -4.13
N SER A 58 -4.39 7.51 -5.31
CA SER A 58 -5.25 6.67 -6.16
C SER A 58 -5.69 5.38 -5.45
N LEU A 59 -4.82 4.77 -4.64
CA LEU A 59 -5.15 3.60 -3.84
C LEU A 59 -6.08 3.92 -2.65
N GLN A 60 -5.89 5.07 -2.01
CA GLN A 60 -6.79 5.54 -0.95
C GLN A 60 -8.19 5.87 -1.49
N ASP A 61 -8.27 6.58 -2.61
CA ASP A 61 -9.53 6.94 -3.27
C ASP A 61 -10.29 5.68 -3.72
N ALA A 62 -9.57 4.63 -4.09
CA ALA A 62 -10.14 3.31 -4.41
C ALA A 62 -10.53 2.48 -3.17
N GLY A 63 -10.27 2.96 -1.96
CA GLY A 63 -10.59 2.27 -0.71
C GLY A 63 -9.76 1.00 -0.47
N LEU A 64 -8.56 0.92 -1.04
CA LEU A 64 -7.68 -0.25 -0.91
C LEU A 64 -6.74 -0.15 0.31
N ILE A 65 -6.36 1.08 0.67
CA ILE A 65 -5.43 1.34 1.76
C ILE A 65 -5.94 2.48 2.64
N ARG A 66 -5.37 2.58 3.84
CA ARG A 66 -5.48 3.73 4.73
C ARG A 66 -4.09 4.24 5.05
N VAL A 67 -3.96 5.56 5.09
CA VAL A 67 -2.75 6.23 5.56
C VAL A 67 -3.09 6.87 6.90
N SER A 68 -2.32 6.52 7.93
CA SER A 68 -2.44 7.05 9.27
C SER A 68 -1.17 7.82 9.64
N ASN A 69 -1.26 8.67 10.67
CA ASN A 69 -0.18 9.56 11.13
C ASN A 69 0.21 10.66 10.12
N ALA A 70 1.03 11.60 10.58
CA ALA A 70 1.52 12.71 9.77
C ALA A 70 2.94 12.41 9.26
N TYR A 71 3.27 12.96 8.09
CA TYR A 71 4.63 12.96 7.57
C TYR A 71 5.63 13.48 8.63
N PRO A 72 6.79 12.82 8.82
CA PRO A 72 7.35 11.69 8.07
C PRO A 72 7.06 10.30 8.68
N PHE A 73 6.06 10.18 9.56
CA PHE A 73 5.77 8.96 10.33
C PHE A 73 4.51 8.23 9.85
N GLU A 74 4.16 8.42 8.58
CA GLU A 74 2.97 7.80 8.01
C GLU A 74 3.04 6.27 8.07
N GLU A 75 1.90 5.67 8.39
CA GLU A 75 1.69 4.23 8.38
C GLU A 75 0.62 3.89 7.35
N ILE A 76 0.92 2.90 6.52
CA ILE A 76 0.06 2.46 5.42
C ILE A 76 -0.44 1.06 5.76
N THR A 77 -1.75 0.90 5.85
CA THR A 77 -2.41 -0.38 6.10
C THR A 77 -3.41 -0.69 5.00
N LEU A 78 -3.68 -1.97 4.76
CA LEU A 78 -4.79 -2.36 3.89
C LEU A 78 -6.13 -2.04 4.57
N THR A 79 -7.17 -1.81 3.77
CA THR A 79 -8.55 -1.88 4.28
C THR A 79 -8.95 -3.34 4.53
N PRO A 80 -9.91 -3.62 5.43
CA PRO A 80 -10.37 -4.98 5.68
C PRO A 80 -10.78 -5.72 4.40
N GLU A 81 -11.50 -5.03 3.50
CA GLU A 81 -11.93 -5.59 2.23
C GLU A 81 -10.75 -5.91 1.29
N ALA A 82 -9.72 -5.06 1.28
CA ALA A 82 -8.52 -5.28 0.48
C ALA A 82 -7.65 -6.42 1.05
N GLU A 83 -7.60 -6.56 2.38
CA GLU A 83 -6.89 -7.63 3.06
C GLU A 83 -7.54 -8.99 2.78
N GLU A 84 -8.88 -9.08 2.86
CA GLU A 84 -9.63 -10.27 2.46
C GLU A 84 -9.34 -10.64 0.99
N ALA A 85 -9.35 -9.64 0.10
CA ALA A 85 -9.07 -9.86 -1.32
C ALA A 85 -7.61 -10.28 -1.58
N ALA A 86 -6.64 -9.75 -0.83
CA ALA A 86 -5.23 -10.14 -0.94
C ALA A 86 -5.01 -11.59 -0.47
N ARG A 87 -5.64 -11.99 0.64
CA ARG A 87 -5.58 -13.37 1.16
C ARG A 87 -6.24 -14.39 0.24
N ALA A 88 -7.33 -14.02 -0.43
CA ALA A 88 -7.99 -14.90 -1.41
C ALA A 88 -7.15 -15.16 -2.68
N ARG A 89 -6.07 -14.39 -2.90
CA ARG A 89 -5.15 -14.51 -4.04
C ARG A 89 -3.85 -15.26 -3.68
N SER A 90 -3.61 -15.54 -2.40
CA SER A 90 -2.44 -16.27 -1.89
C SER A 90 -2.69 -17.78 -1.91
#